data_AF-A0A9D6QFU4-F1
#
_entry.id   AF-A0A9D6QFU4-F1
#
_cell.length_a   1.000
_cell.length_b   1.000
_cell.length_c   1.000
_cell.angle_alpha   90.00
_cell.angle_beta   90.00
_cell.angle_gamma   90.00
#
_symmetry.space_group_name_H-M   'P 1'
#
loop_
_entity.id
_entity.type
_entity.pdbx_description
1 polymer ?
#
loop_
_entity_poly.entity_id
_entity_poly.type
_entity_poly.pdbx_seq_one_letter_code
_entity_poly.pdbx_strand_id
1 'polypeptide(L)'
;MAQSHSHGPHIPGVSFSWRRAIGLSALEGKISRSTGIPLTRSGRERKMGRIFEHLLGYLFVGLLLLIGYEVIVHPAALNWLIGLFNHR
;
A
#
# COMPACT_ATOMS: atom_id res chain seq x y z
N MET A 1 -24.20 17.97 -6.29
CA MET A 1 -23.23 18.67 -7.16
C MET A 1 -22.83 17.69 -8.27
N ALA A 2 -23.36 17.89 -9.48
CA ALA A 2 -23.28 16.96 -10.59
C ALA A 2 -21.88 16.99 -11.24
N GLN A 3 -21.21 15.84 -11.32
CA GLN A 3 -20.04 15.69 -12.18
C GLN A 3 -20.52 15.32 -13.58
N SER A 4 -20.49 16.30 -14.48
CA SER A 4 -20.73 16.12 -15.90
C SER A 4 -19.55 15.33 -16.50
N HIS A 5 -19.72 14.02 -16.65
CA HIS A 5 -18.76 13.17 -17.37
C HIS A 5 -19.04 13.24 -18.88
N SER A 6 -18.40 14.19 -19.57
CA SER A 6 -18.33 14.23 -21.03
C SER A 6 -17.47 13.06 -21.54
N HIS A 7 -18.14 11.99 -21.97
CA HIS A 7 -17.51 10.86 -22.63
C HIS A 7 -17.25 11.21 -24.11
N GLY A 8 -16.11 11.84 -24.39
CA GLY A 8 -15.53 11.80 -25.73
C GLY A 8 -15.12 10.35 -26.09
N PRO A 9 -14.98 9.98 -27.37
CA PRO A 9 -14.60 8.63 -27.78
C PRO A 9 -13.23 8.25 -27.21
N HIS A 10 -13.22 7.62 -26.03
CA HIS A 10 -12.01 7.15 -25.39
C HIS A 10 -11.67 5.81 -26.03
N ILE A 11 -10.95 5.83 -27.15
CA ILE A 11 -10.45 4.62 -27.81
C ILE A 11 -9.50 3.94 -26.81
N PRO A 12 -9.86 2.78 -26.24
CA PRO A 12 -9.05 2.13 -25.23
C PRO A 12 -7.70 1.76 -25.84
N GLY A 13 -6.60 2.25 -25.23
CA GLY A 13 -5.23 1.95 -25.65
C GLY A 13 -4.46 3.07 -26.35
N VAL A 14 -5.08 4.21 -26.67
CA VAL A 14 -4.40 5.38 -27.29
C VAL A 14 -4.59 6.65 -26.47
N SER A 15 -3.94 6.72 -25.31
CA SER A 15 -3.76 7.99 -24.59
C SER A 15 -2.56 8.73 -25.20
N PHE A 16 -2.81 9.76 -26.01
CA PHE A 16 -1.74 10.59 -26.57
C PHE A 16 -1.05 11.39 -25.46
N SER A 17 0.28 11.40 -25.47
CA SER A 17 1.10 12.14 -24.50
C SER A 17 2.29 12.74 -25.21
N TRP A 18 2.50 14.05 -25.03
CA TRP A 18 3.66 14.76 -25.55
C TRP A 18 4.99 14.15 -25.10
N ARG A 19 5.08 13.66 -23.86
CA ARG A 19 6.29 12.98 -23.34
C ARG A 19 6.60 11.67 -24.08
N ARG A 20 5.60 11.01 -24.62
CA ARG A 20 5.76 9.80 -25.44
C ARG A 20 6.11 10.17 -26.89
N ALA A 21 5.53 11.25 -27.43
CA ALA A 21 5.82 11.76 -28.77
C ALA A 21 7.27 12.25 -28.92
N ILE A 22 7.81 12.94 -27.91
CA ILE A 22 9.21 13.40 -27.88
C ILE A 22 10.22 12.28 -27.53
N GLY A 23 9.76 11.04 -27.29
CA GLY A 23 10.61 9.89 -27.00
C GLY A 23 11.15 9.77 -25.56
N LEU A 24 10.86 10.73 -24.67
CA LEU A 24 11.34 10.74 -23.29
C LEU A 24 10.90 9.47 -22.51
N SER A 25 9.66 9.01 -22.70
CA SER A 25 9.17 7.78 -22.06
C SER A 25 9.93 6.51 -22.52
N ALA A 26 10.38 6.46 -23.77
CA ALA A 26 11.14 5.32 -24.29
C ALA A 26 12.56 5.31 -23.71
N LEU A 27 13.17 6.49 -23.54
CA LEU A 27 14.47 6.66 -22.91
C LEU A 27 14.46 6.23 -21.44
N GLU A 28 13.50 6.71 -20.64
CA GLU A 28 13.31 6.30 -19.24
C GLU A 28 13.19 4.78 -19.12
N GLY A 29 12.43 4.14 -20.02
CA GLY A 29 12.28 2.69 -20.07
C GLY A 29 13.58 1.95 -20.41
N LYS A 30 14.37 2.44 -21.37
CA LYS A 30 15.67 1.84 -21.73
C LYS A 30 16.66 1.90 -20.57
N ILE A 31 16.80 3.06 -19.93
CA ILE A 31 17.72 3.24 -18.80
C ILE A 31 17.25 2.41 -17.60
N SER A 32 15.94 2.32 -17.36
CA SER A 32 15.41 1.48 -16.29
C SER A 32 15.69 -0.01 -16.51
N ARG A 33 15.65 -0.51 -17.75
CA ARG A 33 16.02 -1.90 -18.09
C ARG A 33 17.52 -2.15 -18.00
N SER A 34 18.35 -1.18 -18.38
CA SER A 34 19.81 -1.34 -18.32
C SER A 34 20.34 -1.28 -16.88
N THR A 35 19.80 -0.39 -16.06
CA THR A 35 20.23 -0.22 -14.66
C THR A 35 19.45 -1.09 -13.66
N GLY A 36 18.29 -1.63 -14.06
CA GLY A 36 17.38 -2.36 -13.17
C GLY A 36 16.65 -1.48 -12.15
N ILE A 37 16.89 -0.16 -12.16
CA ILE A 37 16.31 0.79 -11.22
C ILE A 37 15.07 1.42 -11.85
N PRO A 38 13.89 1.40 -11.18
CA PRO A 38 12.70 2.07 -11.69
C PRO A 38 12.91 3.58 -11.64
N LEU A 39 13.10 4.19 -12.81
CA LEU A 39 13.24 5.64 -12.95
C LEU A 39 11.90 6.36 -12.96
N THR A 40 10.82 5.63 -13.25
CA THR A 40 9.47 6.19 -13.26
C THR A 40 8.91 6.30 -11.85
N ARG A 41 8.16 7.37 -11.59
CA ARG A 41 7.45 7.57 -10.31
C ARG A 41 6.58 6.37 -9.95
N SER A 42 5.79 5.88 -10.92
CA SER A 42 4.88 4.74 -10.72
C SER A 42 5.62 3.42 -10.50
N GLY A 43 6.83 3.25 -11.04
CA GLY A 43 7.68 2.10 -10.74
C GLY A 43 8.18 2.11 -9.30
N ARG A 44 8.61 3.28 -8.79
CA ARG A 44 9.01 3.44 -7.38
C ARG A 44 7.84 3.25 -6.43
N GLU A 45 6.67 3.81 -6.73
CA GLU A 45 5.46 3.65 -5.92
C GLU A 45 5.06 2.18 -5.78
N ARG A 46 5.12 1.38 -6.85
CA ARG A 46 4.88 -0.07 -6.77
C ARG A 46 5.91 -0.83 -5.94
N LYS A 47 7.18 -0.40 -5.97
CA LYS A 47 8.25 -1.03 -5.17
C LYS A 47 8.05 -0.72 -3.69
N MET A 48 7.80 0.55 -3.36
CA MET A 48 7.58 0.97 -1.96
C MET A 48 6.24 0.45 -1.43
N GLY A 49 5.18 0.46 -2.23
CA GLY A 49 3.87 -0.07 -1.84
C GLY A 49 3.95 -1.51 -1.34
N ARG A 50 4.64 -2.40 -2.07
CA ARG A 50 4.82 -3.79 -1.65
C ARG A 50 5.59 -3.94 -0.33
N ILE A 51 6.61 -3.09 -0.10
CA ILE A 51 7.39 -3.10 1.14
C ILE A 51 6.52 -2.64 2.31
N PHE A 52 5.78 -1.55 2.13
CA PHE A 52 4.88 -1.01 3.15
C PHE A 52 3.77 -2.01 3.49
N GLU A 53 3.16 -2.64 2.49
CA GLU A 53 2.11 -3.64 2.67
C GLU A 53 2.60 -4.83 3.50
N HIS A 54 3.78 -5.39 3.16
CA HIS A 54 4.35 -6.49 3.93
C HIS A 54 4.72 -6.06 5.35
N LEU A 55 5.34 -4.89 5.51
CA LEU A 55 5.74 -4.40 6.83
C LEU A 55 4.54 -4.18 7.75
N LEU A 56 3.48 -3.53 7.25
CA LEU A 56 2.23 -3.36 8.01
C LEU A 56 1.58 -4.70 8.33
N GLY A 57 1.56 -5.64 7.37
CA GLY A 57 1.04 -6.98 7.58
C GLY A 57 1.76 -7.74 8.70
N TYR A 58 3.09 -7.74 8.69
CA TYR A 58 3.89 -8.37 9.74
C TYR A 58 3.67 -7.73 11.12
N LEU A 59 3.59 -6.40 11.20
CA LEU A 59 3.30 -5.71 12.45
C LEU A 59 1.92 -6.07 13.00
N PHE A 60 0.92 -6.10 12.12
CA PHE A 60 -0.44 -6.46 12.51
C PHE A 60 -0.54 -7.90 13.03
N VAL A 61 0.07 -8.86 12.32
CA VAL A 61 0.13 -10.26 12.75
C VAL A 61 0.91 -10.39 14.06
N GLY A 62 2.06 -9.72 14.19
CA GLY A 62 2.86 -9.73 15.41
C GLY A 62 2.08 -9.18 16.62
N LEU A 63 1.30 -8.12 16.44
CA LEU A 63 0.45 -7.56 17.49
C LEU A 63 -0.65 -8.54 17.90
N LEU A 64 -1.31 -9.20 16.95
CA LEU A 64 -2.32 -10.21 17.25
C LEU A 64 -1.73 -11.40 18.04
N LEU A 65 -0.54 -11.86 17.67
CA LEU A 65 0.16 -12.91 18.38
C LEU A 65 0.56 -12.48 19.80
N LEU A 66 1.01 -11.24 19.97
CA LEU A 66 1.36 -10.67 21.27
C LEU A 66 0.12 -10.59 22.16
N ILE A 67 -0.98 -10.02 21.66
CA ILE A 67 -2.25 -9.95 22.41
C ILE A 67 -2.74 -11.35 22.78
N GLY A 68 -2.72 -12.29 21.82
CA GLY A 68 -3.11 -13.68 22.07
C GLY A 68 -2.22 -14.36 23.11
N TYR A 69 -0.92 -14.11 23.07
CA TYR A 69 0.03 -14.62 24.06
C TYR A 69 -0.28 -14.10 25.46
N GLU A 70 -0.48 -12.79 25.63
CA GLU A 70 -0.80 -12.19 26.94
C GLU A 70 -2.12 -12.75 27.52
N VAL A 71 -3.11 -13.02 26.67
CA VAL A 71 -4.38 -13.62 27.08
C VAL A 71 -4.23 -15.07 27.55
N ILE A 72 -3.38 -15.87 26.87
CA ILE A 72 -3.14 -17.28 27.20
C ILE A 72 -2.22 -17.42 28.42
N VAL A 73 -1.17 -16.61 28.50
CA VAL A 73 -0.15 -16.68 29.55
C VAL A 73 -0.62 -16.04 30.85
N HIS A 74 -1.47 -15.00 30.79
CA HIS A 74 -1.97 -14.31 31.97
C HIS A 74 -3.51 -14.28 32.02
N PRO A 75 -4.20 -15.44 32.15
CA PRO A 75 -5.66 -15.48 32.29
C PRO A 75 -6.15 -14.73 33.54
N ALA A 76 -5.28 -14.56 34.54
CA ALA A 76 -5.55 -13.76 35.73
C ALA A 76 -5.58 -12.24 35.48
N ALA A 77 -4.89 -11.74 34.44
CA ALA A 77 -4.91 -10.30 34.10
C ALA A 77 -6.28 -9.87 33.55
N LEU A 78 -6.93 -10.76 32.79
CA LEU A 78 -8.30 -10.59 32.32
C LEU A 78 -9.28 -10.48 33.49
N ASN A 79 -9.18 -11.39 34.46
CA ASN A 79 -10.05 -11.36 35.65
C ASN A 79 -9.78 -10.13 36.52
N TRP A 80 -8.53 -9.68 36.63
CA TRP A 80 -8.18 -8.45 37.34
C TRP A 80 -8.70 -7.18 36.64
N LEU A 81 -8.57 -7.09 35.31
CA LEU A 81 -9.11 -5.98 34.50
C LEU A 81 -10.64 -5.91 34.55
N ILE A 82 -11.31 -7.07 34.46
CA ILE A 82 -12.77 -7.17 34.59
C ILE A 82 -13.19 -6.77 36.02
N GLY A 83 -12.45 -7.21 37.04
CA GLY A 83 -12.68 -6.80 38.44
C GLY A 83 -12.52 -5.30 38.68
N LEU A 84 -11.63 -4.63 37.94
CA LEU A 84 -11.41 -3.19 38.02
C LEU A 84 -12.56 -2.36 37.43
N PHE A 85 -13.29 -2.92 36.46
CA PHE A 85 -14.51 -2.32 35.90
C PHE A 85 -15.79 -2.65 36.70
N ASN A 86 -15.79 -3.72 37.51
CA ASN A 86 -16.94 -4.19 38.28
C ASN A 86 -17.13 -3.49 39.65
N HIS A 87 -16.36 -2.42 39.91
CA HIS A 87 -16.41 -1.65 41.17
C HIS A 87 -16.86 -0.19 41.00
N ARG A 88 -17.47 0.16 39.85
CA ARG A 88 -18.24 1.40 39.70
C ARG A 88 -19.73 1.12 39.69
#